data_AF-A0AAD6B2P0-F1
#
_entry.id   AF-A0AAD6B2P0-F1
#
_cell.length_a   1.000
_cell.length_b   1.000
_cell.length_c   1.000
_cell.angle_alpha   90.00
_cell.angle_beta   90.00
_cell.angle_gamma   90.00
#
_symmetry.space_group_name_H-M   'P 1'
#
loop_
_entity.id
_entity.type
_entity.pdbx_description
1 polymer ?
#
loop_
_entity_poly.entity_id
_entity_poly.type
_entity_poly.pdbx_seq_one_letter_code
_entity_poly.pdbx_strand_id
1 'polypeptide(L)'
;MQTNFGLVQLRNPSPLRSKDLTPAEFALAFSLYRDVICSVYPTRRTELDEFLLIELDMALRFRGSGFYTYHVHFASQAAGRIKQFNQGTYWGALDSELQRACRLMHICSFCGGAHARSTCPHNPTTPTD
;
A
#
# COMPACT_ATOMS: atom_id res chain seq x y z
N MET A 1 17.02 0.67 -15.34
CA MET A 1 15.97 -0.21 -15.88
C MET A 1 14.64 0.27 -15.32
N GLN A 2 13.77 0.85 -16.16
CA GLN A 2 12.43 1.26 -15.75
C GLN A 2 11.53 0.03 -15.72
N THR A 3 11.15 -0.43 -14.53
CA THR A 3 10.14 -1.48 -14.39
C THR A 3 8.77 -0.82 -14.38
N ASN A 4 8.10 -0.84 -15.53
CA ASN A 4 6.69 -0.49 -15.65
C ASN A 4 5.87 -1.64 -15.03
N PHE A 5 5.80 -1.69 -13.71
CA PHE A 5 4.95 -2.64 -12.99
C PHE A 5 3.51 -2.15 -13.07
N GLY A 6 2.74 -2.70 -14.00
CA GLY A 6 1.29 -2.54 -14.01
C GLY A 6 0.72 -2.99 -12.66
N LEU A 7 -0.05 -2.12 -12.02
CA LEU A 7 -0.67 -2.36 -10.73
C LEU A 7 -1.58 -3.58 -10.85
N VAL A 8 -1.24 -4.69 -10.18
CA VAL A 8 -2.13 -5.84 -10.13
C VAL A 8 -3.37 -5.41 -9.35
N GLN A 9 -4.48 -5.27 -10.07
CA GLN A 9 -5.79 -5.05 -9.48
C GLN A 9 -6.14 -6.27 -8.63
N LEU A 10 -6.21 -6.07 -7.32
CA LEU A 10 -6.73 -7.07 -6.39
C LEU A 10 -8.20 -7.31 -6.77
N ARG A 11 -8.60 -8.59 -6.90
CA ARG A 11 -9.90 -8.96 -7.46
C ARG A 11 -11.03 -8.52 -6.53
N ASN A 12 -12.07 -7.91 -7.11
CA ASN A 12 -13.28 -7.33 -6.51
C ASN A 12 -13.09 -6.05 -5.67
N PRO A 13 -13.26 -4.86 -6.26
CA PRO A 13 -13.81 -3.75 -5.50
C PRO A 13 -15.27 -4.10 -5.22
N SER A 14 -15.54 -4.66 -4.05
CA SER A 14 -16.90 -4.61 -3.50
C SER A 14 -17.38 -3.14 -3.55
N PRO A 15 -18.65 -2.86 -3.87
CA PRO A 15 -19.16 -1.49 -3.91
C PRO A 15 -19.06 -0.77 -2.56
N LEU A 16 -18.89 -1.53 -1.47
CA LEU A 16 -18.22 -1.03 -0.28
C LEU A 16 -16.71 -0.99 -0.55
N ARG A 17 -16.24 0.16 -1.02
CA ARG A 17 -14.83 0.52 -0.89
C ARG A 17 -14.47 0.31 0.58
N SER A 18 -13.58 -0.65 0.86
CA SER A 18 -13.07 -0.86 2.21
C SER A 18 -12.47 0.47 2.68
N LYS A 19 -13.03 1.02 3.76
CA LYS A 19 -12.58 2.27 4.37
C LYS A 19 -11.05 2.19 4.58
N ASP A 20 -10.33 3.27 4.26
CA ASP A 20 -8.91 3.39 4.64
C ASP A 20 -8.81 3.22 6.17
N LEU A 21 -8.04 2.23 6.60
CA LEU A 21 -7.87 1.96 8.02
C LEU A 21 -7.08 3.11 8.65
N THR A 22 -7.45 3.50 9.87
CA THR A 22 -6.57 4.31 10.73
C THR A 22 -5.34 3.48 11.12
N PRO A 23 -4.25 4.13 11.57
CA PRO A 23 -3.04 3.39 11.97
C PRO A 23 -3.31 2.35 13.07
N ALA A 24 -4.22 2.63 14.01
CA ALA A 24 -4.61 1.70 15.05
C ALA A 24 -5.44 0.52 14.52
N GLU A 25 -6.44 0.78 13.67
CA GLU A 25 -7.22 -0.27 13.00
C GLU A 25 -6.31 -1.16 12.13
N PHE A 26 -5.36 -0.56 11.41
CA PHE A 26 -4.37 -1.28 10.62
C PHE A 26 -3.46 -2.14 11.50
N ALA A 27 -2.89 -1.59 12.57
CA ALA A 27 -2.00 -2.34 13.45
C ALA A 27 -2.69 -3.57 14.07
N LEU A 28 -3.95 -3.42 14.47
CA LEU A 28 -4.75 -4.54 14.97
C LEU A 28 -4.99 -5.60 13.88
N ALA A 29 -5.48 -5.19 12.71
CA ALA A 29 -5.76 -6.09 11.60
C ALA A 29 -4.49 -6.81 11.12
N PHE A 30 -3.37 -6.09 11.01
CA PHE A 30 -2.09 -6.61 10.58
C PHE A 30 -1.49 -7.57 11.62
N SER A 31 -1.67 -7.30 12.92
CA SER A 31 -1.24 -8.22 13.98
C SER A 31 -1.95 -9.56 13.91
N LEU A 32 -3.27 -9.56 13.65
CA LEU A 32 -4.05 -10.78 13.42
C LEU A 32 -3.56 -11.54 12.18
N TYR A 33 -3.34 -10.83 11.07
CA TYR A 33 -2.77 -11.41 9.86
C TYR A 33 -1.40 -12.06 10.13
N ARG A 34 -0.50 -11.34 10.79
CA ARG A 34 0.82 -11.85 11.19
C ARG A 34 0.70 -13.11 12.02
N ASP A 35 -0.17 -13.13 13.03
CA ASP A 35 -0.31 -14.29 13.92
C ASP A 35 -0.81 -15.52 13.14
N VAL A 36 -1.75 -15.35 12.21
CA VAL A 36 -2.20 -16.42 11.30
C VAL A 36 -1.05 -16.92 10.42
N ILE A 37 -0.33 -16.01 9.74
CA ILE A 37 0.79 -16.39 8.86
C ILE A 37 1.91 -17.09 9.64
N CYS A 38 2.26 -16.56 10.81
CA CYS A 38 3.33 -17.10 11.63
C CYS A 38 2.97 -18.41 12.33
N SER A 39 1.69 -18.78 12.40
CA SER A 39 1.29 -20.13 12.85
C SER A 39 1.77 -21.22 11.87
N VAL A 40 1.92 -20.88 10.58
CA VAL A 40 2.41 -21.78 9.52
C VAL A 40 3.88 -21.50 9.20
N TYR A 41 4.30 -20.24 9.25
CA TYR A 41 5.65 -19.78 8.93
C TYR A 41 6.27 -18.98 10.08
N PRO A 42 6.70 -19.62 11.18
CA PRO A 42 7.14 -18.93 12.39
C PRO A 42 8.32 -17.98 12.16
N THR A 43 9.21 -18.32 11.22
CA THR A 43 10.40 -17.53 10.87
C THR A 43 10.08 -16.17 10.27
N ARG A 44 8.85 -15.93 9.80
CA ARG A 44 8.42 -14.64 9.24
C ARG A 44 8.03 -13.61 10.29
N ARG A 45 8.01 -13.96 11.59
CA ARG A 45 7.53 -13.04 12.63
C ARG A 45 8.32 -11.74 12.68
N THR A 46 9.65 -11.82 12.72
CA THR A 46 10.53 -10.64 12.75
C THR A 46 10.31 -9.75 11.53
N GLU A 47 10.26 -10.33 10.33
CA GLU A 47 10.00 -9.60 9.07
C GLU A 47 8.68 -8.81 9.12
N LEU A 48 7.61 -9.44 9.62
CA LEU A 48 6.28 -8.82 9.68
C LEU A 48 6.18 -7.80 10.81
N ASP A 49 6.87 -8.01 11.93
CA ASP A 49 6.98 -7.01 13.01
C ASP A 49 7.73 -5.75 12.53
N GLU A 50 8.82 -5.94 11.79
CA GLU A 50 9.57 -4.84 11.14
C GLU A 50 8.67 -4.08 10.15
N PHE A 51 7.88 -4.78 9.34
CA PHE A 51 6.95 -4.13 8.41
C PHE A 51 5.88 -3.30 9.13
N LEU A 52 5.33 -3.80 10.25
CA LEU A 52 4.38 -3.04 11.03
C LEU A 52 5.01 -1.75 11.60
N LEU A 53 6.26 -1.81 12.05
CA LEU A 53 6.98 -0.62 12.50
C LEU A 53 7.19 0.40 11.37
N ILE A 54 7.50 -0.07 10.16
CA ILE A 54 7.60 0.77 8.96
C ILE A 54 6.27 1.49 8.67
N GLU A 55 5.14 0.77 8.68
CA GLU A 55 3.80 1.33 8.45
C GLU A 55 3.42 2.38 9.49
N LEU A 56 3.72 2.12 10.78
CA LEU A 56 3.48 3.07 11.86
C LEU A 56 4.36 4.32 11.76
N ASP A 57 5.64 4.18 11.42
CA ASP A 57 6.52 5.34 11.16
C ASP A 57 6.02 6.17 9.96
N MET A 58 5.55 5.51 8.90
CA MET A 58 4.94 6.22 7.76
C MET A 58 3.65 6.92 8.15
N ALA A 59 2.81 6.34 9.00
CA ALA A 59 1.59 6.97 9.50
C ALA A 59 1.88 8.24 10.31
N LEU A 60 3.04 8.32 10.99
CA LEU A 60 3.48 9.53 11.69
C LEU A 60 4.03 10.60 10.74
N ARG A 61 4.73 10.17 9.67
CA ARG A 61 5.38 11.07 8.70
C ARG A 61 4.44 11.59 7.61
N PHE A 62 3.40 10.82 7.28
CA PHE A 62 2.43 11.17 6.25
C PHE A 62 1.14 11.67 6.89
N ARG A 63 0.58 12.73 6.32
CA ARG A 63 -0.76 13.18 6.71
C ARG A 63 -1.80 12.25 6.09
N GLY A 64 -2.90 12.01 6.81
CA GLY A 64 -4.02 11.23 6.29
C GLY A 64 -3.69 9.76 6.04
N SER A 65 -4.16 9.19 4.92
CA SER A 65 -4.03 7.76 4.59
C SER A 65 -2.80 7.43 3.74
N GLY A 66 -1.74 8.26 3.79
CA GLY A 66 -0.52 8.05 3.01
C GLY A 66 0.18 6.71 3.31
N PHE A 67 0.17 6.27 4.57
CA PHE A 67 0.70 4.95 4.95
C PHE A 67 -0.11 3.82 4.32
N TYR A 68 -1.44 3.90 4.39
CA TYR A 68 -2.34 2.89 3.83
C TYR A 68 -2.21 2.80 2.31
N THR A 69 -1.94 3.93 1.65
CA THR A 69 -1.61 3.97 0.22
C THR A 69 -0.32 3.20 -0.07
N TYR A 70 0.74 3.44 0.71
CA TYR A 70 1.99 2.68 0.59
C TYR A 70 1.74 1.18 0.78
N HIS A 71 1.01 0.79 1.84
CA HIS A 71 0.66 -0.61 2.11
C HIS A 71 0.02 -1.28 0.89
N VAL A 72 -1.01 -0.65 0.31
CA VAL A 72 -1.74 -1.18 -0.86
C VAL A 72 -0.79 -1.35 -2.05
N HIS A 73 0.03 -0.34 -2.35
CA HIS A 73 0.98 -0.44 -3.47
C HIS A 73 2.05 -1.51 -3.23
N PHE A 74 2.61 -1.60 -2.03
CA PHE A 74 3.61 -2.60 -1.67
C PHE A 74 3.03 -4.01 -1.79
N ALA A 75 1.84 -4.24 -1.22
CA ALA A 75 1.14 -5.52 -1.29
C ALA A 75 0.79 -5.90 -2.74
N SER A 76 0.34 -4.96 -3.56
CA SER A 76 0.09 -5.18 -5.00
C SER A 76 1.37 -5.56 -5.76
N GLN A 77 2.50 -4.92 -5.48
CA GLN A 77 3.79 -5.28 -6.09
C GLN A 77 4.26 -6.67 -5.64
N ALA A 78 4.16 -6.98 -4.35
CA ALA A 78 4.50 -8.30 -3.82
C ALA A 78 3.64 -9.40 -4.44
N ALA A 79 2.32 -9.19 -4.54
CA ALA A 79 1.41 -10.11 -5.22
C ALA A 79 1.76 -10.28 -6.72
N GLY A 80 2.12 -9.18 -7.40
CA GLY A 80 2.59 -9.21 -8.77
C GLY A 80 3.85 -10.06 -8.95
N ARG A 81 4.83 -9.93 -8.06
CA ARG A 81 6.08 -10.73 -8.09
C ARG A 81 5.81 -12.22 -7.88
N ILE A 82 4.93 -12.57 -6.95
CA ILE A 82 4.53 -13.97 -6.75
C ILE A 82 3.85 -14.49 -8.02
N LYS A 83 2.91 -13.74 -8.60
CA LYS A 83 2.17 -14.16 -9.79
C LYS A 83 3.08 -14.33 -11.02
N GLN A 84 4.03 -13.42 -11.23
CA GLN A 84 4.87 -13.40 -12.44
C GLN A 84 6.10 -14.28 -12.33
N PHE A 85 6.71 -14.34 -11.15
CA PHE A 85 8.04 -14.94 -10.96
C PHE A 85 8.05 -16.05 -9.90
N ASN A 86 6.92 -16.34 -9.26
CA ASN A 86 6.82 -17.25 -8.11
C ASN A 86 7.82 -16.87 -6.99
N GLN A 87 8.05 -15.57 -6.82
CA GLN A 87 9.04 -15.04 -5.88
C GLN A 87 8.37 -14.21 -4.80
N GLY A 88 8.62 -14.57 -3.54
CA GLY A 88 8.23 -13.78 -2.39
C GLY A 88 9.02 -12.46 -2.30
N THR A 89 8.42 -11.47 -1.65
CA THR A 89 9.07 -10.19 -1.31
C THR A 89 9.34 -10.18 0.19
N TYR A 90 10.48 -9.64 0.62
CA TYR A 90 10.77 -9.39 2.04
C TYR A 90 10.05 -8.12 2.49
N TRP A 91 9.22 -8.21 3.53
CA TRP A 91 8.38 -7.10 3.99
C TRP A 91 9.11 -6.19 4.99
N GLY A 92 10.08 -6.69 5.75
CA GLY A 92 10.77 -5.92 6.81
C GLY A 92 11.72 -4.82 6.31
N ALA A 93 11.77 -4.54 5.01
CA ALA A 93 12.60 -3.49 4.43
C ALA A 93 11.74 -2.41 3.77
N LEU A 94 11.99 -1.15 4.12
CA LEU A 94 11.32 0.00 3.53
C LEU A 94 11.69 0.13 2.04
N ASP A 95 10.69 0.11 1.17
CA ASP A 95 10.88 0.48 -0.23
C ASP A 95 10.93 2.01 -0.33
N SER A 96 12.16 2.54 -0.36
CA SER A 96 12.41 4.00 -0.37
C SER A 96 11.89 4.68 -1.63
N GLU A 97 11.85 3.97 -2.75
CA GLU A 97 11.34 4.48 -4.02
C GLU A 97 9.82 4.59 -3.99
N LEU A 98 9.16 3.55 -3.51
CA LEU A 98 7.72 3.57 -3.30
C LEU A 98 7.31 4.59 -2.24
N GLN A 99 8.06 4.69 -1.14
CA GLN A 99 7.82 5.69 -0.10
C GLN A 99 7.89 7.11 -0.68
N ARG A 100 8.90 7.40 -1.51
CA ARG A 100 9.03 8.70 -2.19
C ARG A 100 7.87 8.96 -3.16
N ALA A 101 7.42 7.94 -3.90
CA ALA A 101 6.27 8.06 -4.78
C ALA A 101 4.98 8.40 -4.00
N CYS A 102 4.72 7.70 -2.89
CA CYS A 102 3.55 7.95 -2.04
C CYS A 102 3.57 9.35 -1.39
N ARG A 103 4.75 9.89 -1.05
CA ARG A 103 4.88 11.28 -0.55
C ARG A 103 4.37 12.34 -1.54
N LEU A 104 4.48 12.08 -2.84
CA LEU A 104 4.10 13.01 -3.90
C LEU A 104 2.62 12.86 -4.30
N MET A 105 1.92 11.85 -3.78
CA MET A 105 0.51 11.65 -4.09
C MET A 105 -0.35 12.66 -3.36
N HIS A 106 -1.32 13.21 -4.09
CA HIS A 106 -2.34 14.06 -3.50
C HIS A 106 -3.50 13.19 -3.01
N ILE A 107 -4.04 13.52 -1.84
CA ILE A 107 -5.30 12.95 -1.36
C ILE A 107 -6.43 13.75 -2.00
N CYS A 108 -7.21 13.10 -2.85
CA CYS A 108 -8.31 13.76 -3.55
C CYS A 108 -9.61 13.64 -2.75
N SER A 109 -10.21 14.77 -2.37
CA SER A 109 -11.53 14.77 -1.71
C SER A 109 -12.65 14.29 -2.64
N PHE A 110 -12.50 14.44 -3.96
CA PHE A 110 -13.48 14.01 -4.94
C PHE A 110 -13.37 12.51 -5.26
N CYS A 111 -12.16 12.00 -5.49
CA CYS A 111 -11.95 10.56 -5.75
C CYS A 111 -11.88 9.74 -4.45
N GLY A 112 -11.77 10.39 -3.29
CA GLY A 112 -11.62 9.77 -1.98
C GLY A 112 -10.34 8.94 -1.82
N GLY A 113 -9.29 9.18 -2.63
CA GLY A 113 -8.08 8.35 -2.64
C GLY A 113 -6.83 9.09 -3.09
N ALA A 114 -5.67 8.48 -2.84
CA ALA A 114 -4.36 9.05 -3.16
C ALA A 114 -3.93 8.75 -4.61
N HIS A 115 -3.56 9.79 -5.35
CA HIS A 115 -3.01 9.67 -6.72
C HIS A 115 -2.27 10.94 -7.15
N ALA A 116 -1.53 10.89 -8.26
CA ALA A 116 -0.91 12.07 -8.83
C ALA A 116 -1.98 13.09 -9.30
N ARG A 117 -1.77 14.39 -9.05
CA ARG A 117 -2.75 15.41 -9.46
C ARG A 117 -3.02 15.40 -10.97
N SER A 118 -1.98 15.11 -11.77
CA SER A 118 -2.07 15.01 -13.24
C SER A 118 -2.95 13.86 -13.72
N THR A 119 -3.13 12.81 -12.92
CA THR A 119 -3.96 11.64 -13.25
C THR A 119 -5.35 11.71 -12.63
N CYS A 120 -5.70 12.84 -12.00
CA CYS A 120 -7.03 13.01 -11.41
C CYS A 120 -8.06 13.23 -12.50
N PRO A 121 -9.13 12.41 -12.59
CA PRO A 121 -10.21 12.61 -13.56
C PRO A 121 -11.00 13.90 -13.30
N HIS A 122 -10.86 14.50 -12.12
CA HIS A 122 -11.44 15.80 -11.78
C HIS A 122 -10.39 16.93 -11.76
N ASN A 123 -9.24 16.76 -12.42
CA ASN A 123 -8.23 17.80 -12.48
C ASN A 123 -8.73 18.97 -13.35
N PRO A 124 -8.85 20.20 -12.83
CA PRO A 124 -9.36 21.32 -13.62
C PRO A 124 -8.47 21.69 -14.84
N THR A 125 -7.24 21.19 -14.90
CA THR A 125 -6.30 21.44 -16.00
C THR A 125 -6.29 20.35 -17.07
N THR A 126 -7.11 19.29 -16.98
CA THR A 126 -7.29 18.38 -18.12
C THR A 126 -8.16 19.08 -19.15
N PRO A 127 -7.72 19.22 -20.42
CA PRO A 127 -8.56 19.76 -21.48
C PRO A 127 -9.80 18.87 -21.60
N THR A 128 -10.98 19.45 -21.46
CA THR A 128 -12.23 18.83 -21.86
C THR A 128 -12.32 18.98 -23.38
N ASP A 129 -12.18 17.87 -24.11
CA ASP A 129 -12.64 17.77 -25.50
C ASP A 129 -14.16 17.86 -25.58
#